data_AF-A0A010RNE4-F1
#
_entry.id   AF-A0A010RNE4-F1
#
_cell.length_a   1.000
_cell.length_b   1.000
_cell.length_c   1.000
_cell.angle_alpha   90.00
_cell.angle_beta   90.00
_cell.angle_gamma   90.00
#
_symmetry.space_group_name_H-M   'P 1'
#
loop_
_entity.id
_entity.type
_entity.pdbx_description
1 polymer ?
#
loop_
_entity_poly.entity_id
_entity_poly.type
_entity_poly.pdbx_seq_one_letter_code
_entity_poly.pdbx_strand_id
1 'polypeptide(L)' 'MNFHPKPSNKDDKKEKEFEEASAVVAKHVKLLREYNQIKDVGQQLMGMVAEKRGVTVGSLYETREFGVGPKD' A
#
# COMPACT_ATOMS: atom_id res chain seq x y z
N MET A 1 36.23 -34.61 25.72
CA MET A 1 36.07 -33.41 24.87
C MET A 1 35.10 -33.71 23.75
N ASN A 2 34.06 -32.90 23.56
CA ASN A 2 33.75 -32.32 22.24
C ASN A 2 32.84 -31.10 22.45
N PHE A 3 33.37 -29.97 22.02
CA PHE A 3 32.74 -28.66 22.06
C PHE A 3 31.50 -28.66 21.17
N HIS A 4 30.34 -28.35 21.75
CA HIS A 4 29.25 -27.82 20.96
C HIS A 4 29.61 -26.36 20.62
N PRO A 5 29.76 -25.98 19.33
CA PRO A 5 29.93 -24.58 19.00
C PRO A 5 28.64 -23.85 19.36
N LYS A 6 28.72 -22.85 20.25
CA LYS A 6 27.61 -21.94 20.46
C LYS A 6 27.39 -21.13 19.17
N PRO A 7 26.13 -20.89 18.74
CA PRO A 7 25.86 -20.05 17.59
C PRO A 7 26.50 -18.68 17.81
N SER A 8 27.13 -18.17 16.76
CA SER A 8 27.90 -16.93 16.83
C SER A 8 26.93 -15.74 16.91
N ASN A 9 27.19 -14.82 17.83
CA ASN A 9 26.41 -13.60 18.10
C ASN A 9 26.23 -12.67 16.86
N LYS A 10 26.85 -12.99 15.71
CA LYS A 10 26.75 -12.27 14.44
C LYS A 10 25.63 -12.79 13.55
N ASP A 11 25.27 -14.08 13.68
CA ASP A 11 24.23 -14.72 12.87
C ASP A 11 22.85 -14.29 13.36
N ASP A 12 22.65 -14.28 14.69
CA ASP A 12 21.43 -13.76 15.34
C ASP A 12 21.18 -12.28 15.03
N LYS A 13 22.25 -11.48 14.87
CA LYS A 13 22.15 -10.06 14.56
C LYS A 13 21.70 -9.82 13.11
N LYS A 14 22.22 -10.60 12.16
CA LYS A 14 21.85 -10.51 10.74
C LYS A 14 20.41 -10.94 10.49
N GLU A 15 19.95 -12.01 11.12
CA GLU A 15 18.56 -12.45 11.03
C GLU A 15 17.61 -11.37 11.58
N LYS A 16 17.95 -10.77 12.72
CA LYS A 16 17.14 -9.70 13.31
C LYS A 16 17.07 -8.45 12.44
N GLU A 17 18.19 -8.03 11.86
CA GLU A 17 18.24 -6.90 10.91
C GLU A 17 17.41 -7.19 9.64
N PHE A 18 17.43 -8.43 9.15
CA PHE A 18 16.61 -8.86 7.99
C PHE A 18 15.11 -8.88 8.32
N GLU A 19 14.74 -9.41 9.48
CA GLU A 19 13.35 -9.43 9.96
C GLU A 19 12.80 -8.01 10.16
N GLU A 20 13.59 -7.09 10.72
CA GLU A 20 13.21 -5.68 10.87
C GLU A 20 13.01 -5.00 9.51
N ALA A 21 13.93 -5.21 8.55
CA ALA A 21 13.78 -4.69 7.20
C ALA A 21 12.56 -5.28 6.47
N SER A 22 12.33 -6.59 6.61
CA SER A 22 11.16 -7.29 6.06
C SER A 22 9.86 -6.75 6.66
N ALA A 23 9.82 -6.52 7.96
CA ALA A 23 8.67 -5.94 8.66
C ALA A 23 8.33 -4.53 8.15
N VAL A 24 9.36 -3.71 7.88
CA VAL A 24 9.17 -2.38 7.28
C VAL A 24 8.58 -2.51 5.87
N VAL A 25 9.12 -3.38 5.02
CA VAL A 25 8.58 -3.59 3.66
C VAL A 25 7.15 -4.11 3.70
N ALA A 26 6.87 -5.09 4.56
CA ALA A 26 5.53 -5.64 4.74
C ALA A 26 4.52 -4.57 5.18
N LYS A 27 4.92 -3.65 6.08
CA LYS A 27 4.10 -2.51 6.47
C LYS A 27 3.79 -1.59 5.30
N HIS A 28 4.78 -1.27 4.46
CA HIS A 28 4.58 -0.42 3.28
C HIS A 28 3.66 -1.09 2.26
N VAL A 29 3.84 -2.39 1.99
CA VAL A 29 2.97 -3.16 1.09
C VAL A 29 1.53 -3.17 1.60
N LYS A 30 1.33 -3.31 2.91
CA LYS A 30 0.00 -3.26 3.52
C LYS A 30 -0.67 -1.91 3.31
N LEU A 31 0.03 -0.82 3.60
CA LEU A 31 -0.50 0.54 3.41
C LEU A 31 -0.85 0.84 1.95
N LEU A 32 0.00 0.43 1.00
CA LEU A 32 -0.30 0.57 -0.42
C LEU A 32 -1.53 -0.23 -0.85
N ARG A 33 -1.71 -1.46 -0.34
CA ARG A 33 -2.91 -2.25 -0.62
C ARG A 33 -4.17 -1.60 -0.06
N GLU A 34 -4.12 -1.12 1.18
CA GLU A 34 -5.25 -0.43 1.81
C GLU A 34 -5.61 0.86 1.04
N TYR A 35 -4.61 1.65 0.64
CA TYR A 35 -4.81 2.84 -0.20
C TYR A 35 -5.45 2.49 -1.55
N ASN A 36 -4.91 1.49 -2.26
CA ASN A 36 -5.46 1.11 -3.55
C ASN A 36 -6.89 0.59 -3.43
N GLN A 37 -7.21 -0.17 -2.38
CA GLN A 37 -8.56 -0.66 -2.15
C GLN A 37 -9.57 0.48 -1.98
N ILE A 38 -9.27 1.49 -1.16
CA ILE A 38 -10.20 2.61 -0.96
C ILE A 38 -10.31 3.46 -2.23
N LYS A 39 -9.21 3.66 -2.94
CA LYS A 39 -9.18 4.37 -4.23
C LYS A 39 -10.09 3.67 -5.25
N ASP A 40 -9.96 2.36 -5.43
CA ASP A 40 -10.74 1.60 -6.41
C ASP A 40 -12.25 1.68 -6.11
N VAL A 41 -12.65 1.61 -4.83
CA VAL A 41 -14.05 1.79 -4.42
C VAL A 41 -14.53 3.21 -4.74
N GLY A 42 -13.73 4.23 -4.45
CA GLY A 42 -14.04 5.62 -4.77
C GLY A 42 -14.22 5.85 -6.28
N GLN A 43 -13.32 5.28 -7.09
CA GLN A 43 -13.39 5.37 -8.55
C GLN A 43 -14.62 4.67 -9.13
N GLN A 44 -15.00 3.51 -8.58
CA GLN A 44 -16.23 2.82 -8.97
C GLN A 44 -17.48 3.67 -8.68
N LEU A 45 -17.57 4.25 -7.48
CA LEU A 45 -18.67 5.13 -7.11
C LEU A 45 -18.72 6.38 -8.00
N MET A 46 -17.58 6.97 -8.31
CA MET A 46 -17.50 8.08 -9.26
C MET A 46 -17.94 7.70 -10.66
N GLY A 47 -17.63 6.47 -11.10
CA GLY A 47 -18.15 5.90 -12.35
C GLY A 47 -19.67 5.92 -12.39
N MET A 48 -20.32 5.46 -11.31
CA MET A 48 -21.78 5.46 -11.20
C MET A 48 -22.36 6.89 -11.18
N VAL A 49 -21.69 7.84 -10.53
CA VAL A 49 -22.11 9.25 -10.53
C VAL A 49 -21.98 9.86 -11.93
N ALA A 50 -20.89 9.58 -12.64
CA ALA A 50 -20.66 10.06 -13.99
C ALA A 50 -21.73 9.54 -14.95
N GLU A 51 -22.04 8.24 -14.86
CA GLU A 51 -23.11 7.60 -15.62
C GLU A 51 -24.46 8.27 -15.36
N LYS A 52 -24.84 8.48 -14.10
CA LYS A 52 -26.09 9.17 -13.76
C LYS A 52 -26.15 10.62 -14.25
N ARG A 53 -25.01 11.32 -14.31
CA ARG A 53 -24.93 12.70 -14.78
C ARG A 53 -24.78 12.82 -16.31
N GLY A 54 -24.58 11.71 -17.01
CA GLY A 54 -24.32 11.71 -18.46
C GLY A 54 -22.98 12.36 -18.83
N VAL A 55 -22.01 12.37 -17.91
CA VAL A 55 -20.67 12.96 -18.10
C VAL A 55 -19.60 11.88 -18.02
N THR A 56 -18.38 12.19 -18.45
CA THR A 56 -17.25 11.26 -18.32
C THR A 56 -16.66 11.34 -16.91
N VAL A 57 -16.09 10.24 -16.42
CA VAL A 57 -15.39 10.23 -15.11
C VAL A 57 -14.24 11.25 -15.09
N GLY A 58 -13.57 11.47 -16.22
CA GLY A 58 -12.53 12.50 -16.39
C GLY A 58 -13.02 13.90 -15.99
N SER A 59 -14.23 14.28 -16.39
CA SER A 59 -14.82 15.57 -16.02
C SER A 59 -15.03 15.72 -14.51
N LEU A 60 -15.32 14.63 -13.79
CA LEU A 60 -15.49 14.67 -12.33
C LEU A 60 -14.16 14.88 -11.58
N TYR A 61 -13.03 14.47 -12.17
CA TYR A 61 -11.70 14.78 -11.63
C TYR A 61 -11.31 16.25 -11.88
N GLU A 62 -11.77 16.83 -12.99
CA GLU A 62 -11.51 18.24 -13.32
C GLU A 62 -12.26 19.21 -12.40
N THR A 63 -13.48 18.87 -12.00
CA THR A 63 -14.29 19.70 -11.10
C THR A 63 -13.74 19.73 -9.67
N ARG A 64 -12.89 18.77 -9.29
CA ARG A 64 -12.41 18.55 -7.91
C ARG A 64 -13.53 18.46 -6.85
N GLU A 65 -14.79 18.25 -7.26
CA GLU A 65 -15.95 18.18 -6.35
C GLU A 65 -15.80 17.07 -5.30
N PHE A 66 -15.10 16.00 -5.67
CA PHE A 66 -14.90 14.82 -4.81
C PHE A 66 -13.55 14.82 -4.09
N GLY A 67 -12.78 15.91 -4.19
CA GLY A 67 -11.48 16.04 -3.50
C GLY A 67 -10.37 15.14 -4.06
N VAL A 68 -10.58 14.52 -5.23
CA VAL A 68 -9.60 13.66 -5.91
C VAL A 68 -9.18 14.27 -7.24
N GLY A 69 -7.88 14.27 -7.53
CA GLY A 69 -7.31 14.73 -8.79
C GLY A 69 -6.98 13.58 -9.75
N PRO A 70 -6.69 13.88 -11.03
CA PRO A 70 -6.32 12.86 -12.03
C PRO A 70 -5.02 12.11 -11.73
N LYS A 71 -4.22 12.59 -10.75
CA LYS A 71 -2.89 12.08 -10.41
C LYS A 71 -2.83 11.40 -9.03
N ASP A 72 -3.96 11.37 -8.31
CA ASP A 72 -4.09 10.72 -7.00
C ASP A 72 -4.59 9.29 -7.18
#